data_AF-A0A139PNG4-F1
#
_entry.id   AF-A0A139PNG4-F1
#
_cell.length_a   1.000
_cell.length_b   1.000
_cell.length_c   1.000
_cell.angle_alpha   90.00
_cell.angle_beta   90.00
_cell.angle_gamma   90.00
#
_symmetry.space_group_name_H-M   'P 1'
#
loop_
_entity.id
_entity.type
_entity.pdbx_description
1 polymer ?
#
loop_
_entity_poly.entity_id
_entity_poly.type
_entity_poly.pdbx_seq_one_letter_code
_entity_poly.pdbx_strand_id
1 'polypeptide(L)'
;MTLDNKLGLTDSLELSKMEEKISKTRAKELFEKQLLDDKATGTYATLAVIHGFLFKEIYDFADQIRTVNLAKGNVRFAPVICI
;
A
#
# COMPACT_ATOMS: atom_id res chain seq x y z
N MET A 1 6.17 -10.14 14.75
CA MET A 1 4.74 -9.75 14.75
C MET A 1 4.38 -9.37 13.33
N THR A 2 3.20 -9.80 12.86
CA THR A 2 2.69 -9.49 11.52
C THR A 2 1.61 -8.41 11.61
N LEU A 3 1.36 -7.74 10.49
CA LEU A 3 0.19 -6.86 10.36
C LEU A 3 -1.06 -7.70 10.09
N ASP A 4 -2.22 -7.20 10.52
CA ASP A 4 -3.50 -7.76 10.10
C ASP A 4 -3.59 -7.70 8.57
N ASN A 5 -3.86 -8.85 7.96
CA ASN A 5 -3.83 -9.03 6.52
C ASN A 5 -4.97 -9.97 6.10
N LYS A 6 -5.49 -9.74 4.89
CA LYS A 6 -6.58 -10.53 4.30
C LYS A 6 -6.18 -11.97 3.98
N LEU A 7 -4.88 -12.27 3.97
CA LEU A 7 -4.35 -13.60 3.70
C LEU A 7 -4.36 -14.51 4.95
N GLY A 8 -4.66 -13.96 6.13
CA GLY A 8 -4.68 -14.70 7.40
C GLY A 8 -3.31 -15.21 7.84
N LEU A 9 -2.22 -14.62 7.32
CA LEU A 9 -0.85 -15.09 7.59
C LEU A 9 -0.31 -14.49 8.90
N THR A 10 0.19 -15.37 9.77
CA THR A 10 0.80 -14.99 11.06
C THR A 10 2.33 -15.11 11.07
N ASP A 11 2.91 -15.77 10.06
CA ASP A 11 4.36 -15.83 9.87
C ASP A 11 4.85 -14.64 9.03
N SER A 12 5.85 -13.92 9.54
CA SER A 12 6.33 -12.69 8.90
C SER A 12 7.12 -12.94 7.62
N LEU A 13 7.82 -14.07 7.52
CA LEU A 13 8.61 -14.38 6.33
C LEU A 13 7.68 -14.76 5.17
N GLU A 14 6.70 -15.61 5.45
CA GLU A 14 5.70 -16.02 4.47
C GLU A 14 4.80 -14.85 4.06
N LEU A 15 4.39 -13.99 5.00
CA LEU A 15 3.65 -12.76 4.68
C LEU A 15 4.47 -11.86 3.74
N SER A 16 5.75 -11.64 4.01
CA SER A 16 6.62 -10.80 3.16
C SER A 16 6.74 -11.36 1.74
N LYS A 17 6.89 -12.67 1.57
CA LYS A 17 6.98 -13.31 0.25
C LYS A 17 5.67 -13.17 -0.53
N MET A 18 4.53 -13.36 0.14
CA MET A 18 3.21 -13.25 -0.48
C MET A 18 2.88 -11.81 -0.85
N GLU A 19 3.19 -10.85 0.03
CA GLU A 19 3.06 -9.42 -0.25
C GLU A 19 3.87 -9.03 -1.48
N GLU A 20 5.15 -9.43 -1.54
CA GLU A 20 6.02 -9.15 -2.68
C GLU A 20 5.44 -9.73 -3.98
N LYS A 21 5.03 -11.00 -3.96
CA LYS A 21 4.50 -11.69 -5.14
C LYS A 21 3.23 -11.03 -5.69
N ILE A 22 2.27 -10.72 -4.80
CA ILE A 22 0.97 -10.14 -5.20
C ILE A 22 1.19 -8.71 -5.69
N SER A 23 1.88 -7.87 -4.91
CA SER A 23 2.09 -6.46 -5.24
C SER A 23 2.86 -6.27 -6.55
N LYS A 24 3.90 -7.08 -6.82
CA LYS A 24 4.63 -7.02 -8.09
C LYS A 24 3.79 -7.48 -9.28
N THR A 25 2.93 -8.48 -9.09
CA THR A 25 2.00 -8.94 -10.14
C THR A 25 1.01 -7.84 -10.49
N ARG A 26 0.46 -7.16 -9.47
CA ARG A 26 -0.41 -5.99 -9.64
C ARG A 26 0.32 -4.81 -10.26
N ALA A 27 1.56 -4.52 -9.85
CA ALA A 27 2.35 -3.46 -10.47
C ALA A 27 2.54 -3.72 -11.97
N LYS A 28 2.86 -4.96 -12.37
CA LYS A 28 2.96 -5.34 -13.78
C LYS A 28 1.65 -5.08 -14.53
N GLU A 29 0.53 -5.54 -13.99
CA GLU A 29 -0.81 -5.31 -14.57
C GLU A 29 -1.13 -3.82 -14.72
N LEU A 30 -0.81 -3.01 -13.71
CA LEU A 30 -1.04 -1.56 -13.70
C LEU A 30 -0.34 -0.88 -14.89
N PHE A 31 0.90 -1.27 -15.16
CA PHE A 31 1.68 -0.74 -16.28
C PHE A 31 1.24 -1.30 -17.63
N GLU A 32 1.03 -2.62 -17.75
CA GLU A 32 0.64 -3.25 -19.03
C GLU A 32 -0.71 -2.75 -19.53
N LYS A 33 -1.63 -2.45 -18.62
CA LYS A 33 -2.97 -1.93 -18.94
C LYS A 33 -3.05 -0.40 -18.98
N GLN A 34 -1.93 0.30 -18.76
CA GLN A 34 -1.88 1.77 -18.80
C GLN A 34 -2.94 2.45 -17.92
N LEU A 35 -3.22 1.88 -16.74
CA LEU A 35 -4.34 2.30 -15.88
C LEU A 35 -4.12 3.65 -15.18
N LEU A 36 -2.97 4.30 -15.40
CA LEU A 36 -2.63 5.60 -14.85
C LEU A 36 -2.69 6.73 -15.88
N ASP A 37 -2.83 6.41 -17.18
CA ASP A 37 -2.72 7.40 -18.26
C ASP A 37 -3.84 8.46 -18.22
N ASP A 38 -5.00 8.10 -17.65
CA ASP A 38 -6.14 9.00 -17.46
C ASP A 38 -6.16 9.69 -16.09
N LYS A 39 -5.15 9.46 -15.24
CA LYS A 39 -5.09 10.00 -13.87
C LYS A 39 -4.23 11.26 -13.79
N ALA A 40 -4.62 12.17 -12.90
CA ALA A 40 -3.89 13.41 -12.67
C ALA A 40 -2.56 13.15 -11.94
N THR A 41 -1.45 13.44 -12.61
CA THR A 41 -0.10 13.30 -12.05
C THR A 41 0.11 14.23 -10.86
N GLY A 42 0.85 13.75 -9.84
CA GLY A 42 1.25 14.58 -8.69
C GLY A 42 0.16 14.82 -7.64
N THR A 43 -0.96 14.09 -7.70
CA THR A 43 -2.07 14.23 -6.74
C THR A 43 -2.11 13.09 -5.73
N TYR A 44 -2.62 13.37 -4.52
CA TYR A 44 -2.91 12.33 -3.53
C TYR A 44 -3.92 11.31 -4.06
N ALA A 45 -4.94 11.74 -4.80
CA ALA A 45 -5.95 10.85 -5.37
C ALA A 45 -5.31 9.75 -6.24
N THR A 46 -4.36 10.11 -7.10
CA THR A 46 -3.63 9.14 -7.93
C THR A 46 -2.73 8.24 -7.07
N LEU A 47 -2.08 8.78 -6.04
CA LEU A 47 -1.29 7.97 -5.09
C LEU A 47 -2.15 6.95 -4.34
N ALA A 48 -3.35 7.33 -3.88
CA ALA A 48 -4.29 6.44 -3.22
C ALA A 48 -4.77 5.33 -4.16
N VAL A 49 -5.05 5.65 -5.43
CA VAL A 49 -5.38 4.66 -6.47
C VAL A 49 -4.23 3.66 -6.67
N ILE A 50 -2.98 4.14 -6.79
CA ILE A 50 -1.81 3.26 -6.92
C ILE A 50 -1.70 2.33 -5.70
N HIS A 51 -1.77 2.90 -4.49
CA HIS A 51 -1.67 2.13 -3.26
C HIS A 51 -2.79 1.08 -3.13
N GLY A 52 -4.03 1.46 -3.42
CA GLY A 52 -5.16 0.54 -3.49
C GLY A 52 -4.91 -0.58 -4.50
N PHE A 53 -4.48 -0.26 -5.72
CA PHE A 53 -4.27 -1.25 -6.76
C PHE A 53 -3.22 -2.30 -6.38
N LEU A 54 -2.15 -1.89 -5.71
CA LEU A 54 -1.06 -2.78 -5.31
C LEU A 54 -1.42 -3.67 -4.11
N PHE A 55 -2.17 -3.13 -3.15
CA PHE A 55 -2.30 -3.74 -1.81
C PHE A 55 -3.72 -4.16 -1.43
N LYS A 56 -4.75 -3.91 -2.26
CA LYS A 56 -6.16 -4.17 -1.91
C LYS A 56 -6.49 -5.63 -1.58
N GLU A 57 -5.73 -6.58 -2.11
CA GLU A 57 -5.87 -8.01 -1.77
C GLU A 57 -5.15 -8.42 -0.49
N ILE A 58 -4.26 -7.56 0.02
CA ILE A 58 -3.37 -7.87 1.15
C ILE A 58 -3.88 -7.17 2.41
N TYR A 59 -4.28 -5.91 2.30
CA TYR A 59 -4.63 -5.05 3.43
C TYR A 59 -6.01 -4.40 3.28
N ASP A 60 -6.76 -4.29 4.37
CA ASP A 60 -8.08 -3.63 4.40
C ASP A 60 -7.97 -2.10 4.26
N PHE A 61 -6.88 -1.51 4.73
CA PHE A 61 -6.61 -0.07 4.68
C PHE A 61 -6.01 0.38 3.33
N ALA A 62 -5.95 -0.49 2.33
CA ALA A 62 -5.32 -0.19 1.05
C ALA A 62 -6.12 0.83 0.24
N ASP A 63 -5.62 2.08 0.20
CA ASP A 63 -6.20 3.31 -0.38
C ASP A 63 -6.58 4.38 0.67
N GLN A 64 -6.40 4.06 1.96
CA GLN A 64 -6.78 4.92 3.07
C GLN A 64 -5.59 5.68 3.66
N ILE A 65 -5.89 6.82 4.29
CA ILE A 65 -4.93 7.54 5.12
C ILE A 65 -4.72 6.75 6.43
N ARG A 66 -3.47 6.64 6.86
CA ARG A 66 -3.13 6.00 8.14
C ARG A 66 -3.74 6.73 9.33
N THR A 67 -4.11 5.97 10.35
CA THR A 67 -4.71 6.47 11.60
C THR A 67 -3.72 6.56 12.76
N VAL A 68 -2.47 6.16 12.55
CA VAL A 68 -1.40 6.16 13.56
C VAL A 68 -0.20 6.98 13.11
N ASN A 69 0.56 7.52 14.07
CA ASN A 69 1.82 8.22 13.78
C ASN A 69 2.94 7.23 13.44
N LEU A 70 3.79 7.58 12.49
CA LEU A 70 4.92 6.76 12.03
C LEU A 70 6.26 7.46 12.24
N ALA A 71 7.30 6.67 12.50
CA ALA A 71 8.68 7.12 12.53
C ALA A 71 9.60 6.05 11.92
N LYS A 72 10.72 6.48 11.34
CA LYS A 72 11.81 5.59 10.90
C LYS A 72 13.11 6.08 11.51
N GLY A 73 13.69 5.27 12.40
CA GLY A 73 14.77 5.74 13.28
C GLY A 73 14.31 6.96 14.09
N ASN A 74 15.08 8.04 14.02
CA ASN A 74 14.79 9.28 14.76
C ASN A 74 13.92 10.28 13.97
N VAL A 75 13.47 9.95 12.75
CA VAL A 75 12.68 10.85 11.90
C VAL A 75 11.20 10.50 12.00
N ARG A 76 10.38 11.48 12.40
CA ARG A 76 8.91 11.38 12.41
C ARG A 76 8.34 11.86 11.09
N PHE A 77 7.34 11.14 10.58
CA PHE A 77 6.54 11.61 9.45
C PHE A 77 5.47 12.61 9.92
N ALA A 78 4.75 13.23 8.98
CA ALA A 78 3.68 14.19 9.29
C ALA A 78 2.71 13.65 10.36
N PRO A 79 2.35 14.40 11.41
CA PRO A 79 1.40 13.91 12.41
C PRO A 79 0.03 13.62 11.81
N VAL A 80 -0.69 12.59 12.27
CA VAL A 80 -2.05 12.26 11.76
C VAL A 80 -3.02 13.45 11.86
N ILE A 81 -2.89 14.28 12.89
CA ILE A 81 -3.72 15.48 13.07
C ILE A 81 -3.55 16.54 11.96
N CYS A 82 -2.49 16.42 11.14
CA CYS A 82 -2.15 17.37 10.08
C CYS A 82 -2.48 16.85 8.67
N ILE A 83 -3.01 15.63 8.56
CA ILE A 83 -3.32 14.94 7.29
C ILE A 83 -4.83 14.81 7.17
#